data_AF-A0A9P6SXW7-F1
#
_entry.id   AF-A0A9P6SXW7-F1
#
_cell.length_a   1.000
_cell.length_b   1.000
_cell.length_c   1.000
_cell.angle_alpha   90.00
_cell.angle_beta   90.00
_cell.angle_gamma   90.00
#
_symmetry.space_group_name_H-M   'P 1'
#
loop_
_entity.id
_entity.type
_entity.pdbx_description
1 polymer ?
#
loop_
_entity_poly.entity_id
_entity_poly.type
_entity_poly.pdbx_seq_one_letter_code
_entity_poly.pdbx_strand_id
1 'polypeptide(L)'
;MQPEATVQKLINEMMPDDIACAKDTRDLLIECCVEFIHLLASEANEICEKETKKTIAAEHVIAALKTLGFDGYLPEVEVVLQDHKTQQKVKDKDKKSGRLENSGKSVEELLEEQTRLFAEAKERHQTQQH
;
A
#
# COMPACT_ATOMS: atom_id res chain seq x y z
N MET A 1 3.68 -2.55 16.03
CA MET A 1 3.50 -3.96 16.43
C MET A 1 2.60 -4.63 15.41
N GLN A 2 3.06 -5.71 14.78
CA GLN A 2 2.20 -6.59 14.00
C GLN A 2 1.14 -7.17 14.96
N PRO A 3 -0.15 -7.22 14.61
CA PRO A 3 -1.16 -7.71 15.54
C PRO A 3 -0.87 -9.17 15.89
N GLU A 4 -0.74 -9.48 17.17
CA GLU A 4 -0.54 -10.84 17.71
C GLU A 4 -1.56 -11.82 17.11
N ALA A 5 -2.81 -11.38 16.99
CA ALA A 5 -3.90 -12.14 16.37
C ALA A 5 -3.65 -12.52 14.90
N THR A 6 -2.94 -11.70 14.12
CA THR A 6 -2.63 -11.99 12.72
C THR A 6 -1.60 -13.11 12.62
N VAL A 7 -0.53 -13.03 13.41
CA VAL A 7 0.50 -14.08 13.47
C VAL A 7 -0.13 -15.38 13.98
N GLN A 8 -1.00 -15.28 14.99
CA GLN A 8 -1.74 -16.42 15.52
C GLN A 8 -2.60 -17.12 14.46
N LYS A 9 -3.31 -16.35 13.65
CA LYS A 9 -4.14 -16.88 12.55
C LYS A 9 -3.29 -17.62 11.54
N LEU A 10 -2.16 -17.02 11.12
CA LEU A 10 -1.23 -17.64 10.18
C LEU A 10 -0.64 -18.95 10.73
N ILE A 11 -0.23 -18.98 12.00
CA ILE A 11 0.26 -20.22 12.63
C ILE A 11 -0.79 -21.31 12.56
N ASN A 12 -2.05 -21.00 12.88
CA ASN A 12 -3.11 -22.00 12.85
C ASN A 12 -3.43 -22.46 11.42
N GLU A 13 -3.39 -21.57 10.42
CA GLU A 13 -3.60 -21.92 9.01
C GLU A 13 -2.49 -22.82 8.43
N MET A 14 -1.29 -22.76 9.01
CA MET A 14 -0.14 -23.59 8.61
C MET A 14 -0.10 -24.95 9.32
N MET A 15 -0.99 -25.19 10.28
CA MET A 15 -1.06 -26.44 11.05
C MET A 15 -2.27 -27.28 10.63
N PRO A 16 -2.17 -28.61 10.68
CA PRO A 16 -3.34 -29.48 10.57
C PRO A 16 -4.37 -29.22 11.68
N ASP A 17 -5.66 -29.41 11.37
CA ASP A 17 -6.77 -29.15 12.30
C ASP A 17 -6.70 -29.96 13.61
N ASP A 18 -5.99 -31.10 13.60
CA ASP A 18 -5.82 -31.99 14.74
C ASP A 18 -4.59 -31.66 15.60
N ILE A 19 -3.79 -30.66 15.22
CA ILE A 19 -2.56 -30.29 15.93
C ILE A 19 -2.65 -28.86 16.46
N ALA A 20 -2.55 -28.73 17.79
CA ALA A 20 -2.41 -27.44 18.44
C ALA A 20 -0.93 -27.06 18.62
N CYS A 21 -0.55 -25.86 18.20
CA CYS A 21 0.72 -25.25 18.58
C CYS A 21 0.72 -24.94 20.09
N ALA A 22 1.85 -25.03 20.78
CA ALA A 22 1.95 -24.67 22.20
C ALA A 22 1.98 -23.14 22.38
N LYS A 23 1.50 -22.62 23.52
CA LYS A 23 1.50 -21.16 23.78
C LYS A 23 2.91 -20.58 23.70
N ASP A 24 3.88 -21.19 24.40
CA ASP A 24 5.26 -20.69 24.43
C ASP A 24 5.91 -20.69 23.04
N THR A 25 5.56 -21.66 22.19
CA THR A 25 6.02 -21.69 20.80
C THR A 25 5.43 -20.54 19.98
N ARG A 26 4.16 -20.19 20.19
CA ARG A 26 3.53 -19.06 19.52
C ARG A 26 4.16 -17.74 19.94
N ASP A 27 4.36 -17.56 21.24
CA ASP A 27 4.99 -16.37 21.81
C ASP A 27 6.40 -16.19 21.22
N LEU A 28 7.18 -17.28 21.15
CA LEU A 28 8.49 -17.27 20.50
C LEU A 28 8.42 -16.90 19.00
N LEU A 29 7.47 -17.45 18.26
CA LEU A 29 7.31 -17.12 16.83
C LEU A 29 6.96 -15.64 16.63
N ILE A 30 6.14 -15.05 17.50
CA ILE A 30 5.81 -13.62 17.47
C ILE A 30 7.07 -12.78 17.72
N GLU A 31 7.87 -13.13 18.73
CA GLU A 31 9.15 -12.47 18.99
C GLU A 31 10.10 -12.59 17.79
N CYS A 32 10.18 -13.77 17.16
CA CYS A 32 10.96 -13.97 15.94
C CYS A 32 10.46 -13.13 14.76
N CYS A 33 9.15 -12.92 14.60
CA CYS A 33 8.61 -12.04 13.55
C CYS A 33 9.05 -10.58 13.77
N VAL A 34 9.05 -10.12 15.02
CA VAL A 34 9.52 -8.78 15.36
C VAL A 34 11.01 -8.66 15.09
N GLU A 35 11.81 -9.64 15.52
CA GLU A 35 13.26 -9.64 15.28
C GLU A 35 13.60 -9.72 13.78
N PHE A 36 12.83 -10.50 13.00
CA PHE A 36 12.99 -10.56 11.56
C PHE A 36 12.80 -9.19 10.89
N ILE A 37 11.82 -8.41 11.34
CA ILE A 37 11.61 -7.04 10.85
C ILE A 37 12.80 -6.15 11.22
N HIS A 38 13.30 -6.24 12.45
CA HIS A 38 14.47 -5.45 12.88
C HIS A 38 15.73 -5.82 12.09
N LEU A 39 16.00 -7.11 11.91
CA LEU A 39 17.12 -7.62 11.11
C LEU A 39 17.06 -7.06 9.68
N LEU A 40 15.91 -7.21 9.01
CA LEU A 40 15.74 -6.75 7.65
C LEU A 40 15.85 -5.23 7.53
N ALA A 41 15.26 -4.49 8.47
CA ALA A 41 15.34 -3.03 8.51
C ALA A 41 16.77 -2.53 8.74
N SER A 42 17.52 -3.20 9.62
CA SER A 42 18.92 -2.89 9.91
C SER A 42 19.79 -3.09 8.66
N GLU A 43 19.69 -4.25 8.01
CA GLU A 43 20.45 -4.55 6.79
C GLU A 43 20.07 -3.58 5.65
N ALA A 44 18.78 -3.31 5.44
CA ALA A 44 18.33 -2.35 4.43
C ALA A 44 18.82 -0.91 4.73
N ASN A 45 18.90 -0.53 6.01
CA ASN A 45 19.46 0.76 6.42
C ASN A 45 20.95 0.83 6.10
N GLU A 46 21.73 -0.21 6.44
CA GLU A 46 23.16 -0.25 6.10
C GLU A 46 23.41 -0.13 4.59
N ILE A 47 22.61 -0.82 3.76
CA ILE A 47 22.72 -0.72 2.30
C ILE A 47 22.39 0.70 1.84
N CYS A 48 21.32 1.30 2.37
CA CYS A 48 20.93 2.68 2.06
C CYS A 48 22.06 3.68 2.40
N GLU A 49 22.68 3.53 3.56
CA GLU A 49 23.79 4.37 4.01
C GLU A 49 25.04 4.17 3.15
N LYS A 50 25.37 2.92 2.77
CA LYS A 50 26.46 2.59 1.83
C LYS A 50 26.25 3.24 0.47
N GLU A 51 25.00 3.39 0.02
CA GLU A 51 24.64 4.12 -1.20
C GLU A 51 24.56 5.65 -1.02
N THR A 52 24.89 6.19 0.16
CA THR A 52 24.80 7.63 0.49
C THR A 52 23.39 8.20 0.32
N LYS A 53 22.37 7.36 0.47
CA LYS A 53 20.95 7.77 0.44
C LYS A 53 20.42 7.99 1.86
N LYS A 54 19.47 8.91 2.00
CA LYS A 54 18.83 9.25 3.29
C LYS A 54 17.47 8.60 3.51
N THR A 55 16.99 7.83 2.53
CA THR A 55 15.65 7.25 2.54
C THR A 55 15.75 5.81 2.06
N ILE A 56 15.31 4.88 2.89
CA ILE A 56 15.24 3.47 2.53
C ILE A 56 14.17 3.31 1.45
N ALA A 57 14.57 2.78 0.31
CA ALA A 57 13.71 2.51 -0.84
C ALA A 57 13.54 0.99 -1.03
N ALA A 58 12.60 0.59 -1.90
CA ALA A 58 12.27 -0.81 -2.11
C ALA A 58 13.48 -1.64 -2.60
N GLU A 59 14.37 -1.04 -3.39
CA GLU A 59 15.59 -1.69 -3.86
C GLU A 59 16.54 -2.07 -2.72
N HIS A 60 16.61 -1.28 -1.63
CA HIS A 60 17.46 -1.58 -0.49
C HIS A 60 16.90 -2.78 0.29
N VAL A 61 15.58 -2.90 0.42
CA VAL A 61 14.93 -4.05 1.05
C VAL A 61 15.14 -5.33 0.22
N ILE A 62 15.02 -5.23 -1.10
CA ILE A 62 15.30 -6.35 -2.02
C ILE A 62 16.77 -6.79 -1.92
N ALA A 63 17.70 -5.84 -1.84
CA ALA A 63 19.11 -6.15 -1.66
C ALA A 63 19.39 -6.78 -0.29
N ALA A 64 18.76 -6.30 0.78
CA ALA A 64 18.88 -6.88 2.12
C ALA A 64 18.38 -8.32 2.16
N LEU A 65 17.24 -8.63 1.51
CA LEU A 65 16.74 -10.01 1.41
C LEU A 65 17.75 -10.94 0.72
N LYS A 66 18.42 -10.47 -0.33
CA LYS A 66 19.48 -11.23 -1.02
C LYS A 66 20.70 -11.45 -0.11
N THR A 67 21.18 -10.39 0.55
CA THR A 67 22.35 -10.46 1.44
C THR A 67 22.11 -11.43 2.60
N LEU A 68 20.90 -11.44 3.15
CA LEU A 68 20.50 -12.32 4.26
C LEU A 68 20.15 -13.76 3.80
N GLY A 69 20.17 -14.04 2.50
CA GLY A 69 19.89 -15.39 1.95
C GLY A 69 18.41 -15.75 1.84
N PHE A 70 17.52 -14.76 1.78
CA PHE A 70 16.08 -14.92 1.60
C PHE A 70 15.63 -14.79 0.13
N ASP A 71 16.46 -15.25 -0.81
CA ASP A 71 16.19 -15.16 -2.27
C ASP A 71 14.85 -15.78 -2.69
N GLY A 72 14.39 -16.80 -1.95
CA GLY A 72 13.09 -17.45 -2.18
C GLY A 72 11.88 -16.51 -2.04
N TYR A 73 12.01 -15.39 -1.32
CA TYR A 73 10.92 -14.42 -1.13
C TYR A 73 10.84 -13.37 -2.25
N LEU A 74 11.89 -13.22 -3.05
CA LEU A 74 11.98 -12.18 -4.07
C LEU A 74 10.87 -12.22 -5.13
N PRO A 75 10.42 -13.39 -5.62
CA PRO A 75 9.35 -13.43 -6.63
C PRO A 75 8.05 -12.79 -6.13
N GLU A 76 7.63 -13.10 -4.90
CA GLU A 76 6.41 -12.53 -4.31
C GLU A 76 6.57 -11.05 -3.99
N VAL A 77 7.73 -10.65 -3.46
CA VAL A 77 8.04 -9.25 -3.14
C VAL A 77 7.99 -8.37 -4.40
N GLU A 78 8.51 -8.85 -5.54
CA GLU A 78 8.48 -8.10 -6.78
C GLU A 78 7.04 -7.93 -7.31
N VAL A 79 6.18 -8.95 -7.19
CA VAL A 79 4.76 -8.84 -7.57
C VAL A 79 4.09 -7.73 -6.76
N VAL A 80 4.26 -7.73 -5.42
CA VAL A 80 3.70 -6.71 -4.54
C VAL A 80 4.23 -5.31 -4.89
N LEU A 81 5.52 -5.20 -5.22
CA LEU A 81 6.13 -3.94 -5.63
C LEU A 81 5.53 -3.40 -6.94
N GLN A 82 5.28 -4.27 -7.93
CA GLN A 82 4.67 -3.87 -9.20
C GLN A 82 3.21 -3.43 -9.02
N ASP A 83 2.45 -4.14 -8.19
CA ASP A 83 1.08 -3.77 -7.84
C ASP A 83 1.04 -2.40 -7.15
N HIS A 84 1.92 -2.17 -6.18
CA HIS A 84 2.05 -0.88 -5.50
C HIS A 84 2.37 0.25 -6.50
N LYS A 85 3.34 0.06 -7.40
CA LYS A 85 3.68 1.04 -8.45
C LYS A 85 2.49 1.35 -9.36
N THR A 86 1.68 0.34 -9.69
CA THR A 86 0.49 0.49 -10.53
C THR A 86 -0.57 1.31 -9.81
N GLN A 87 -0.86 0.98 -8.55
CA GLN A 87 -1.83 1.73 -7.73
C GLN A 87 -1.39 3.17 -7.49
N GLN A 88 -0.10 3.41 -7.28
CA GLN A 88 0.44 4.76 -7.11
C GLN A 88 0.25 5.60 -8.37
N LYS A 89 0.49 5.04 -9.57
CA LYS A 89 0.21 5.71 -10.85
C LYS A 89 -1.26 6.07 -11.04
N VAL A 90 -2.18 5.23 -10.57
CA VAL A 90 -3.63 5.52 -10.61
C VAL A 90 -3.95 6.69 -9.69
N LYS A 91 -3.49 6.66 -8.43
CA LYS A 91 -3.68 7.76 -7.46
C LYS A 91 -3.07 9.07 -7.96
N ASP A 92 -1.91 9.02 -8.60
CA ASP A 92 -1.26 10.20 -9.16
C ASP A 92 -2.03 10.74 -10.37
N LYS A 93 -2.62 9.88 -11.22
CA LYS A 93 -3.53 10.30 -12.28
C LYS A 93 -4.82 10.93 -11.74
N ASP A 94 -5.39 10.38 -10.67
CA ASP A 94 -6.59 10.93 -10.03
C ASP A 94 -6.29 12.27 -9.34
N LYS A 95 -5.13 12.43 -8.71
CA LYS A 95 -4.67 13.72 -8.16
C LYS A 95 -4.35 14.74 -9.25
N LYS A 96 -3.76 14.30 -10.37
CA LYS A 96 -3.41 15.15 -11.52
C LYS A 96 -4.60 15.35 -12.47
N SER A 97 -5.74 14.73 -12.18
CA SER A 97 -7.04 15.12 -12.72
C SER A 97 -7.48 16.44 -12.08
N GLY A 98 -6.69 17.49 -12.31
CA GLY A 98 -7.18 18.85 -12.44
C GLY A 98 -8.11 18.91 -13.64
N ARG A 99 -9.25 18.20 -13.58
CA ARG A 99 -10.30 18.21 -14.61
C ARG A 99 -10.77 19.65 -14.86
N LEU A 100 -10.60 20.50 -13.85
CA LEU A 100 -10.78 21.94 -13.88
C LEU A 100 -9.62 22.68 -14.58
N GLU A 101 -8.36 22.37 -14.26
CA GLU A 101 -7.16 23.03 -14.82
C GLU A 101 -6.92 22.65 -16.31
N ASN A 102 -7.29 21.44 -16.73
CA ASN A 102 -7.18 20.99 -18.11
C ASN A 102 -8.38 21.38 -18.99
N SER A 103 -9.37 22.10 -18.45
CA SER A 103 -10.58 22.46 -19.20
C SER A 103 -10.34 23.58 -20.23
N GLY A 104 -9.24 24.33 -20.10
CA GLY A 104 -8.94 25.49 -20.95
C GLY A 104 -9.92 26.67 -20.78
N LYS A 105 -10.89 26.56 -19.87
CA LYS A 105 -11.88 27.58 -19.55
C LYS A 105 -11.42 28.42 -18.37
N SER A 106 -11.75 29.69 -18.39
CA SER A 106 -11.56 30.58 -17.25
C SER A 106 -12.42 30.12 -16.05
N VAL A 107 -12.05 30.57 -14.85
CA VAL A 107 -12.79 30.26 -13.60
C VAL A 107 -14.25 30.76 -13.70
N GLU A 108 -14.48 31.87 -14.39
CA GLU A 108 -15.79 32.48 -14.60
C GLU A 108 -16.69 31.60 -15.50
N GLU A 109 -16.18 31.16 -16.65
CA GLU A 109 -16.90 30.27 -17.58
C GLU A 109 -17.28 28.92 -16.92
N LEU A 110 -16.40 28.40 -16.05
CA LEU A 110 -16.66 27.17 -15.29
C LEU A 110 -17.78 27.35 -14.27
N LEU A 111 -17.87 28.52 -13.64
CA LEU A 111 -18.91 28.83 -12.66
C LEU A 111 -20.28 29.00 -13.32
N GLU A 112 -20.33 29.66 -14.47
CA GLU A 112 -21.55 29.79 -15.26
C GLU A 112 -22.07 28.42 -15.72
N GLU A 113 -21.18 27.57 -16.23
CA GLU A 113 -21.53 26.22 -16.68
C GLU A 113 -22.04 25.35 -15.52
N GLN A 114 -21.37 25.39 -14.36
CA GLN A 114 -21.82 24.71 -13.16
C GLN A 114 -23.23 25.17 -12.73
N THR A 115 -23.45 26.49 -12.71
CA THR A 115 -24.73 27.09 -12.30
C THR A 115 -25.86 26.68 -13.26
N ARG A 116 -25.60 26.70 -14.57
CA ARG A 116 -26.55 26.25 -15.60
C ARG A 116 -26.92 24.78 -15.41
N LEU A 117 -25.94 23.91 -15.19
CA LEU A 117 -26.16 22.47 -14.98
C LEU A 117 -27.01 22.20 -13.72
N PHE A 118 -26.80 22.95 -12.64
CA PHE A 118 -27.62 22.83 -11.42
C PHE A 118 -29.06 23.29 -11.65
N ALA A 119 -29.27 24.38 -12.38
CA ALA A 119 -30.60 24.86 -12.73
C ALA A 119 -31.36 23.81 -13.58
N GLU A 120 -30.71 23.28 -14.62
CA GLU A 120 -31.30 22.25 -15.49
C GLU A 120 -31.62 20.95 -14.73
N ALA A 121 -30.72 20.51 -13.84
CA ALA A 121 -30.97 19.32 -13.01
C ALA A 121 -32.18 19.52 -12.08
N LYS A 122 -32.33 20.73 -11.51
CA LYS A 122 -33.46 21.08 -10.64
C LYS A 122 -34.78 21.09 -11.42
N GLU A 123 -34.79 21.64 -12.64
CA GLU A 123 -35.97 21.62 -13.51
C GLU A 123 -36.36 20.21 -13.96
N ARG A 124 -35.39 19.38 -14.35
CA ARG A 124 -35.63 17.96 -14.68
C ARG A 124 -36.21 17.20 -13.48
N HIS A 125 -35.77 17.51 -12.27
CA HIS A 125 -36.28 16.85 -11.08
C HIS A 125 -37.72 17.28 -10.74
N GLN A 126 -38.05 18.56 -10.93
CA GLN A 126 -39.41 19.07 -10.73
C GLN A 126 -40.40 18.54 -11.78
N THR A 127 -39.96 18.44 -13.03
CA THR A 127 -40.79 17.89 -14.14
C THR A 127 -41.00 16.38 -14.04
N GLN A 128 -40.14 15.64 -13.35
CA GLN A 128 -40.35 14.21 -13.05
C GLN A 128 -41.22 13.94 -11.81
N GLN A 129 -41.52 14.97 -11.01
CA GLN A 129 -42.35 14.87 -9.80
C GLN A 129 -43.81 15.33 -10.03
N HIS A 130 -44.21 15.56 -11.28
CA HIS A 130 -45.59 15.82 -11.72
C HIS A 130 -45.99 14.79 -12.77
#